data_AF-A0A924FBU2-F1
#
_entry.id   AF-A0A924FBU2-F1
#
_cell.length_a   1.000
_cell.length_b   1.000
_cell.length_c   1.000
_cell.angle_alpha   90.00
_cell.angle_beta   90.00
_cell.angle_gamma   90.00
#
_symmetry.space_group_name_H-M   'P 1'
#
loop_
_entity.id
_entity.type
_entity.pdbx_description
1 polymer ?
#
loop_
_entity_poly.entity_id
_entity_poly.type
_entity_poly.pdbx_seq_one_letter_code
_entity_poly.pdbx_strand_id
1 'polypeptide(L)' 'MVYVNRIEHFNAAHRLYNPAWSDEQNQAVFGPCANINWHGHNFELIV' A
#
# COMPACT_ATOMS: atom_id res chain seq x y z
N MET A 1 26.94 11.51 -17.73
CA MET A 1 25.82 11.97 -16.88
C MET A 1 25.88 11.19 -15.58
N VAL A 2 25.81 11.84 -14.43
CA VAL A 2 25.86 11.17 -13.12
C VAL A 2 24.51 11.38 -12.44
N TYR A 3 24.00 10.32 -11.83
CA TYR A 3 22.82 10.37 -10.98
C TYR A 3 23.23 10.04 -9.55
N VAL A 4 22.70 10.81 -8.61
CA VAL A 4 22.89 10.58 -7.17
C VAL A 4 21.51 10.29 -6.61
N ASN A 5 21.37 9.17 -5.90
CA ASN A 5 20.12 8.81 -5.25
C ASN A 5 20.34 8.64 -3.74
N ARG A 6 19.27 8.84 -2.97
CA ARG A 6 19.20 8.56 -1.53
C ARG A 6 18.12 7.52 -1.26
N ILE A 7 18.43 6.54 -0.42
CA ILE A 7 17.49 5.53 0.06
C ILE A 7 16.98 5.96 1.44
N GLU A 8 15.66 6.00 1.61
CA GLU A 8 14.97 6.34 2.86
C GLU A 8 14.00 5.22 3.24
N HIS A 9 13.88 4.93 4.53
CA HIS A 9 13.02 3.87 5.05
C HIS A 9 11.89 4.44 5.91
N PHE A 10 10.67 3.94 5.75
CA PHE A 10 9.56 4.28 6.65
C PHE A 10 8.54 3.15 6.79
N ASN A 11 7.86 3.11 7.94
CA ASN A 11 6.82 2.13 8.23
C ASN A 11 5.44 2.80 8.13
N ALA A 12 4.50 2.17 7.43
CA ALA A 12 3.14 2.69 7.30
C ALA A 12 2.09 1.57 7.16
N ALA A 13 0.90 1.82 7.72
CA ALA A 13 -0.27 0.97 7.55
C ALA A 13 -1.19 1.52 6.46
N HIS A 14 -1.82 0.63 5.69
CA HIS A 14 -2.80 0.98 4.67
C HIS A 14 -3.82 -0.14 4.41
N ARG A 15 -4.86 0.21 3.64
CA ARG A 15 -5.89 -0.68 3.15
C ARG A 15 -6.21 -0.27 1.73
N LEU A 16 -6.20 -1.21 0.80
CA LEU A 16 -6.69 -0.96 -0.55
C LEU A 16 -8.21 -1.05 -0.54
N TYR A 17 -8.87 0.06 -0.83
CA TYR A 17 -10.33 0.16 -0.79
C TYR A 17 -10.83 1.21 -1.77
N ASN A 18 -11.83 0.85 -2.56
CA ASN A 18 -12.59 1.78 -3.38
C ASN A 18 -13.95 2.03 -2.72
N PRO A 19 -14.27 3.27 -2.30
CA PRO A 19 -15.52 3.59 -1.61
C PRO A 19 -16.76 3.52 -2.51
N ALA A 20 -16.59 3.43 -3.84
CA ALA A 20 -17.70 3.23 -4.76
C ALA A 20 -18.09 1.75 -4.95
N TRP A 21 -17.36 0.82 -4.35
CA TRP A 21 -17.57 -0.63 -4.50
C TRP A 21 -18.13 -1.25 -3.23
N SER A 22 -18.82 -2.38 -3.37
CA SER A 22 -19.20 -3.20 -2.22
C SER A 22 -17.96 -3.81 -1.55
N ASP A 23 -18.11 -4.27 -0.31
CA ASP A 23 -17.02 -4.93 0.41
C ASP A 23 -16.63 -6.25 -0.27
N GLU A 24 -17.58 -6.99 -0.83
CA GLU A 24 -17.32 -8.22 -1.58
C GLU A 24 -16.51 -7.94 -2.85
N GLN A 25 -16.83 -6.85 -3.57
CA GLN A 25 -16.07 -6.46 -4.74
C GLN A 25 -14.65 -6.02 -4.37
N ASN A 26 -14.50 -5.22 -3.30
CA ASN A 26 -13.18 -4.86 -2.78
C ASN A 26 -12.37 -6.10 -2.38
N GLN A 27 -12.99 -7.06 -1.70
CA GLN A 27 -12.35 -8.31 -1.30
C GLN A 27 -11.99 -9.18 -2.51
N ALA A 28 -12.84 -9.25 -3.54
CA ALA A 28 -12.58 -10.02 -4.75
C ALA A 28 -11.42 -9.43 -5.57
N VAL A 29 -11.30 -8.10 -5.63
CA VAL A 29 -10.26 -7.41 -6.41
C VAL A 29 -8.94 -7.29 -5.65
N PHE A 30 -8.99 -6.85 -4.39
CA PHE A 30 -7.78 -6.55 -3.61
C PHE A 30 -7.39 -7.67 -2.63
N GLY A 31 -8.24 -8.67 -2.43
CA GLY A 31 -7.94 -9.83 -1.59
C GLY A 31 -7.54 -9.44 -0.17
N PRO A 32 -6.46 -10.02 0.39
CA PRO A 32 -5.97 -9.67 1.73
C PRO A 32 -5.65 -8.18 1.93
N CYS A 33 -5.35 -7.43 0.86
CA CYS A 33 -5.05 -6.00 0.98
C CYS A 33 -6.28 -5.14 1.27
N ALA A 34 -7.50 -5.67 1.05
CA ALA A 34 -8.77 -5.03 1.43
C ALA A 34 -9.22 -5.36 2.87
N ASN A 35 -8.38 -6.04 3.67
CA ASN A 35 -8.68 -6.38 5.07
C ASN A 35 -9.18 -5.15 5.85
N ILE A 36 -10.34 -5.30 6.49
CA ILE A 36 -10.97 -4.25 7.32
C ILE A 36 -10.09 -3.80 8.49
N ASN A 37 -9.21 -4.71 8.96
CA ASN A 37 -8.24 -4.44 10.02
C ASN A 37 -6.89 -3.92 9.50
N TRP A 38 -6.82 -3.50 8.23
CA TRP A 38 -5.63 -2.93 7.60
C TRP A 38 -4.45 -3.93 7.55
N HIS A 39 -3.35 -3.49 6.95
CA HIS A 39 -2.06 -4.16 7.00
C HIS A 39 -0.94 -3.12 6.87
N GLY A 40 0.31 -3.51 7.09
CA GLY A 40 1.44 -2.58 7.07
C GLY A 40 2.58 -3.06 6.19
N HIS A 41 3.46 -2.12 5.87
CA HIS A 41 4.71 -2.37 5.16
C HIS A 41 5.83 -1.51 5.73
N ASN A 42 7.05 -1.98 5.49
CA ASN A 42 8.27 -1.24 5.72
C ASN A 42 8.77 -0.81 4.33
N PHE A 43 8.46 0.42 3.93
CA PHE A 43 8.71 0.94 2.60
C PHE A 43 10.14 1.49 2.48
N GLU A 44 10.72 1.28 1.30
CA GLU A 44 11.97 1.91 0.87
C GLU A 44 11.64 2.95 -0.23
N LEU A 45 12.09 4.18 -0.05
CA LEU A 45 11.94 5.28 -1.00
C LEU A 45 13.31 5.66 -1.55
N ILE A 46 13.44 5.66 -2.88
CA ILE A 46 14.65 6.10 -3.58
C ILE A 46 14.34 7.46 -4.23
N VAL A 47 15.14 8.48 -3.88
CA VAL A 47 15.01 9.86 -4.38
C VAL A 47 16.26 10.26 -5.14
#